data_AF-Q6FUM2-F1
#
_entry.id   AF-Q6FUM2-F1
#
_cell.length_a   1.000
_cell.length_b   1.000
_cell.length_c   1.000
_cell.angle_alpha   90.00
_cell.angle_beta   90.00
_cell.angle_gamma   90.00
#
_symmetry.space_group_name_H-M   'P 1'
#
loop_
_entity.id
_entity.type
_entity.pdbx_description
1 polymer ?
#
loop_
_entity_poly.entity_id
_entity_poly.type
_entity_poly.pdbx_seq_one_letter_code
_entity_poly.pdbx_strand_id
1 'polypeptide(L)'
;MVDVNRLKEEVIASYREICKENYRLLVFIVGPPGSGKSTIAEKLKDAINTSYLDYLKEIDRKTLRCENYNHINIDQFVQGIEGETISSALEDERHENFDSVENVDFICKKKRLKDGSYTITGRGGQLNAIKVRQPTSQEKNLEGNTTIAEVLPMDGFHLSRECLDHFSDPQWAHLRRGSSLTFDSNNFLKLCEIMAKTSRIFPSIGYDGDDFTAFDAISSSFDCSVPSVEVPGFDHSLKDPQPSQHTISFKSRIVIFEGLYLLYNKENWSKIYNIVSNSNAKLFYKILACEDQIESRVAKRHLKAGLVASIEDGKDKFRKNDLLNARDVEKNSISSEDIRLIRND
;
A
#
# COMPACT_ATOMS: atom_id res chain seq x y z
N MET A 1 -14.87 -5.41 18.44
CA MET A 1 -13.47 -5.05 18.12
C MET A 1 -12.66 -6.26 17.65
N VAL A 2 -11.89 -6.09 16.56
CA VAL A 2 -11.07 -7.13 15.93
C VAL A 2 -9.97 -7.65 16.86
N ASP A 3 -9.83 -8.97 16.94
CA ASP A 3 -8.68 -9.63 17.55
C ASP A 3 -7.49 -9.60 16.58
N VAL A 4 -6.59 -8.65 16.80
CA VAL A 4 -5.38 -8.47 15.97
C VAL A 4 -4.40 -9.63 16.15
N ASN A 5 -4.36 -10.30 17.31
CA ASN A 5 -3.46 -11.43 17.52
C ASN A 5 -3.88 -12.62 16.67
N ARG A 6 -5.19 -12.92 16.61
CA ARG A 6 -5.71 -13.93 15.70
C ARG A 6 -5.38 -13.60 14.24
N LEU A 7 -5.56 -12.33 13.84
CA LEU A 7 -5.24 -11.88 12.47
C LEU A 7 -3.74 -12.04 12.17
N LYS A 8 -2.87 -11.73 13.13
CA LYS A 8 -1.42 -11.92 13.04
C LYS A 8 -1.06 -13.40 12.82
N GLU A 9 -1.62 -14.31 13.61
CA GLU A 9 -1.37 -15.76 13.45
C GLU A 9 -1.83 -16.26 12.06
N GLU A 10 -2.99 -15.82 11.60
CA GLU A 10 -3.53 -16.16 10.28
C GLU A 10 -2.63 -15.65 9.14
N VAL A 11 -2.10 -14.44 9.26
CA VAL A 11 -1.17 -13.86 8.27
C VAL A 11 0.17 -14.60 8.26
N ILE A 12 0.73 -14.92 9.43
CA ILE A 12 1.99 -15.69 9.55
C ILE A 12 1.81 -17.11 8.98
N ALA A 13 0.70 -17.78 9.29
CA ALA A 13 0.37 -19.10 8.74
C ALA A 13 0.20 -19.06 7.22
N SER A 14 -0.53 -18.07 6.69
CA SER A 14 -0.69 -17.91 5.24
C SER A 14 0.65 -17.64 4.54
N TYR A 15 1.54 -16.88 5.18
CA TYR A 15 2.89 -16.70 4.66
C TYR A 15 3.69 -18.02 4.70
N ARG A 16 3.59 -18.82 5.76
CA ARG A 16 4.26 -20.14 5.86
C ARG A 16 3.88 -21.08 4.71
N GLU A 17 2.64 -21.04 4.25
CA GLU A 17 2.14 -21.86 3.13
C GLU A 17 2.80 -21.50 1.80
N ILE A 18 3.08 -20.21 1.57
CA ILE A 18 3.62 -19.71 0.29
C ILE A 18 5.13 -19.48 0.33
N CYS A 19 5.78 -19.52 1.50
CA CYS A 19 7.12 -18.98 1.68
C CYS A 19 8.21 -19.69 0.89
N LYS A 20 7.93 -20.84 0.25
CA LYS A 20 8.84 -21.55 -0.64
C LYS A 20 8.79 -21.05 -2.07
N GLU A 21 7.68 -20.46 -2.50
CA GLU A 21 7.46 -20.02 -3.88
C GLU A 21 7.37 -18.50 -4.00
N ASN A 22 7.09 -17.82 -2.88
CA ASN A 22 6.81 -16.39 -2.86
C ASN A 22 7.65 -15.65 -1.81
N TYR A 23 8.26 -14.55 -2.25
CA TYR A 23 9.05 -13.68 -1.39
C TYR A 23 8.18 -12.81 -0.47
N ARG A 24 7.05 -12.29 -0.95
CA ARG A 24 6.16 -11.41 -0.16
C ARG A 24 4.74 -11.95 -0.11
N LEU A 25 4.06 -11.80 1.03
CA LEU A 25 2.60 -11.88 1.14
C LEU A 25 2.01 -10.47 1.07
N LEU A 26 1.04 -10.26 0.19
CA LEU A 26 0.33 -8.99 0.05
C LEU A 26 -1.00 -9.07 0.81
N VAL A 27 -1.14 -8.30 1.88
CA VAL A 27 -2.33 -8.28 2.73
C VAL A 27 -3.11 -7.00 2.44
N PHE A 28 -4.40 -7.10 2.15
CA PHE A 28 -5.26 -5.98 1.86
C PHE A 28 -6.33 -5.85 2.93
N ILE A 29 -6.37 -4.72 3.62
CA ILE A 29 -7.37 -4.38 4.65
C ILE A 29 -8.27 -3.28 4.10
N VAL A 30 -9.49 -3.66 3.75
CA VAL A 30 -10.43 -2.82 3.00
C VAL A 30 -11.62 -2.47 3.87
N GLY A 31 -12.03 -1.21 3.89
CA GLY A 31 -13.24 -0.82 4.61
C GLY A 31 -13.61 0.65 4.46
N PRO A 32 -14.88 0.99 4.73
CA PRO A 32 -15.38 2.37 4.70
C PRO A 32 -14.56 3.32 5.61
N PRO A 33 -14.58 4.64 5.37
CA PRO A 33 -14.05 5.60 6.34
C PRO A 33 -14.63 5.32 7.73
N GLY A 34 -13.83 5.41 8.79
CA GLY A 34 -14.30 5.10 10.16
C GLY A 34 -14.43 3.61 10.53
N SER A 35 -14.20 2.68 9.59
CA SER A 35 -14.21 1.24 9.86
C SER A 35 -13.10 0.75 10.79
N GLY A 36 -12.02 1.54 10.96
CA GLY A 36 -10.84 1.18 11.75
C GLY A 36 -9.71 0.53 10.95
N LYS A 37 -9.80 0.53 9.60
CA LYS A 37 -8.81 -0.05 8.68
C LYS A 37 -7.35 0.32 9.01
N SER A 38 -7.00 1.61 9.11
CA SER A 38 -5.63 2.05 9.39
C SER A 38 -5.18 1.64 10.79
N THR A 39 -6.07 1.66 11.80
CA THR A 39 -5.75 1.19 13.15
C THR A 39 -5.47 -0.32 13.18
N ILE A 40 -6.25 -1.12 12.44
CA ILE A 40 -6.04 -2.57 12.36
C ILE A 40 -4.74 -2.86 11.61
N ALA A 41 -4.47 -2.16 10.50
CA ALA A 41 -3.25 -2.31 9.72
C ALA A 41 -1.98 -2.03 10.54
N GLU A 42 -1.95 -0.89 11.25
CA GLU A 42 -0.82 -0.53 12.11
C GLU A 42 -0.63 -1.53 13.26
N LYS A 43 -1.71 -1.90 13.96
CA LYS A 43 -1.61 -2.89 15.04
C LYS A 43 -1.15 -4.25 14.52
N LEU A 44 -1.59 -4.67 13.34
CA LEU A 44 -1.17 -5.92 12.71
C LEU A 44 0.31 -5.89 12.36
N LYS A 45 0.79 -4.80 11.75
CA LYS A 45 2.21 -4.58 11.44
C LYS A 45 3.07 -4.67 12.70
N ASP A 46 2.67 -3.96 13.75
CA ASP A 46 3.39 -3.94 15.03
C ASP A 46 3.41 -5.32 15.68
N ALA A 47 2.28 -6.04 15.65
CA ALA A 47 2.17 -7.39 16.22
C ALA A 47 3.06 -8.40 15.46
N ILE A 48 3.08 -8.36 14.12
CA ILE A 48 3.94 -9.24 13.30
C ILE A 48 5.42 -8.93 13.57
N ASN A 49 5.80 -7.65 13.52
CA ASN A 49 7.18 -7.24 13.76
C ASN A 49 7.63 -7.58 15.19
N THR A 50 6.76 -7.42 16.20
CA THR A 50 7.07 -7.82 17.58
C THR A 50 7.35 -9.32 17.67
N SER A 51 6.48 -10.17 17.10
CA SER A 51 6.70 -11.63 17.09
C SER A 51 7.98 -12.02 16.35
N TYR A 52 8.33 -11.32 15.26
CA TYR A 52 9.58 -11.58 14.56
C TYR A 52 10.81 -11.16 15.37
N LEU A 53 10.76 -10.01 16.04
CA LEU A 53 11.84 -9.55 16.91
C LEU A 53 12.05 -10.47 18.11
N ASP A 54 10.97 -11.03 18.67
CA ASP A 54 11.07 -12.02 19.75
C ASP A 54 11.71 -13.32 19.26
N TYR A 55 11.32 -13.81 18.08
CA TYR A 55 12.00 -14.94 17.43
C TYR A 55 13.50 -14.69 17.23
N LEU A 56 13.90 -13.49 16.75
CA LEU A 56 15.32 -13.16 16.55
C LEU A 56 16.13 -13.18 17.85
N LYS A 57 15.52 -12.79 18.97
CA LYS A 57 16.14 -12.87 20.30
C LYS A 57 16.29 -14.31 20.77
N GLU A 58 15.28 -15.17 20.53
CA GLU A 58 15.30 -16.57 20.93
C GLU A 58 16.41 -17.36 20.24
N ILE A 59 16.67 -17.09 18.96
CA ILE A 59 17.75 -17.74 18.20
C ILE A 59 19.13 -17.07 18.38
N ASP A 60 19.24 -16.05 19.25
CA ASP A 60 20.44 -15.23 19.51
C ASP A 60 21.16 -14.74 18.23
N ARG A 61 20.39 -14.38 17.18
CA ARG A 61 20.96 -13.88 15.93
C ARG A 61 21.11 -12.37 15.94
N LYS A 62 22.33 -11.90 16.20
CA LYS A 62 22.69 -10.47 16.15
C LYS A 62 22.78 -9.91 14.73
N THR A 63 23.09 -10.77 13.75
CA THR A 63 23.20 -10.41 12.33
C THR A 63 22.46 -11.43 11.48
N LEU A 64 21.84 -10.96 10.41
CA LEU A 64 21.16 -11.79 9.43
C LEU A 64 21.94 -11.76 8.12
N ARG A 65 21.99 -12.90 7.43
CA ARG A 65 22.63 -12.96 6.11
C ARG A 65 21.68 -12.40 5.07
N CYS A 66 22.23 -11.63 4.16
CA CYS A 66 21.55 -11.18 2.96
C CYS A 66 22.49 -11.38 1.79
N GLU A 67 22.06 -12.16 0.80
CA GLU A 67 22.84 -12.45 -0.39
C GLU A 67 22.17 -11.86 -1.62
N ASN A 68 22.81 -12.01 -2.78
CA ASN A 68 22.23 -11.67 -4.08
C ASN A 68 21.91 -12.96 -4.84
N TYR A 69 21.00 -13.77 -4.31
CA TYR A 69 20.73 -15.13 -4.81
C TYR A 69 20.15 -15.13 -6.22
N ASN A 70 19.22 -14.22 -6.50
CA ASN A 70 18.49 -14.21 -7.77
C ASN A 70 19.09 -13.27 -8.83
N HIS A 71 20.14 -12.49 -8.52
CA HIS A 71 20.76 -11.53 -9.46
C HIS A 71 19.75 -10.61 -10.15
N ILE A 72 18.76 -10.14 -9.39
CA ILE A 72 17.59 -9.42 -9.92
C ILE A 72 17.98 -8.04 -10.45
N ASN A 73 17.61 -7.76 -11.70
CA ASN A 73 17.62 -6.42 -12.26
C ASN A 73 16.27 -5.74 -12.01
N ILE A 74 16.27 -4.53 -11.43
CA ILE A 74 15.04 -3.77 -11.16
C ILE A 74 14.25 -3.40 -12.44
N ASP A 75 14.90 -3.38 -13.60
CA ASP A 75 14.27 -3.10 -14.90
C ASP A 75 13.05 -4.00 -15.16
N GLN A 76 13.09 -5.26 -14.70
CA GLN A 76 12.01 -6.24 -14.94
C GLN A 76 10.69 -5.85 -14.24
N PHE A 77 10.76 -5.12 -13.13
CA PHE A 77 9.56 -4.70 -12.40
C PHE A 77 8.85 -3.55 -13.10
N VAL A 78 9.58 -2.72 -13.83
CA VAL A 78 9.07 -1.57 -14.59
C VAL A 78 8.96 -1.85 -16.10
N GLN A 79 9.16 -3.10 -16.52
CA GLN A 79 8.92 -3.53 -17.89
C GLN A 79 7.43 -3.42 -18.25
N GLY A 80 7.14 -2.91 -19.46
CA GLY A 80 5.78 -2.68 -19.96
C GLY A 80 5.20 -1.30 -19.62
N ILE A 81 5.85 -0.53 -18.74
CA ILE A 81 5.51 0.88 -18.51
C ILE A 81 6.22 1.71 -19.58
N GLU A 82 5.48 2.57 -20.29
CA GLU A 82 6.03 3.48 -21.29
C GLU A 82 7.09 4.39 -20.66
N GLY A 83 8.24 4.54 -21.32
CA GLY A 83 9.35 5.34 -20.82
C GLY A 83 9.60 6.56 -21.68
N GLU A 84 9.91 7.68 -21.05
CA GLU A 84 10.64 8.77 -21.70
C GLU A 84 12.12 8.63 -21.33
N THR A 85 13.00 8.62 -22.34
CA THR A 85 14.43 8.81 -22.13
C THR A 85 14.71 10.30 -22.30
N ILE A 86 14.58 11.11 -21.24
CA ILE A 86 15.02 12.51 -21.32
C ILE A 86 16.55 12.52 -21.18
N SER A 87 17.23 13.00 -22.22
CA SER A 87 18.69 13.14 -22.28
C SER A 87 19.22 14.47 -21.73
N SER A 88 18.36 15.37 -21.27
CA SER A 88 18.74 16.73 -20.84
C SER A 88 18.43 17.00 -19.37
N ALA A 89 19.41 17.61 -18.69
CA ALA A 89 19.53 17.87 -17.26
C ALA A 89 18.55 18.90 -16.65
N LEU A 90 17.29 18.92 -17.09
CA LEU A 90 16.22 19.66 -16.41
C LEU A 90 15.49 18.69 -15.48
N GLU A 91 16.05 18.47 -14.29
CA GLU A 91 15.46 17.62 -13.25
C GLU A 91 14.30 18.31 -12.49
N ASP A 92 13.94 19.57 -12.80
CA ASP A 92 13.09 20.41 -11.95
C ASP A 92 11.76 20.92 -12.55
N GLU A 93 11.38 20.56 -13.78
CA GLU A 93 10.04 20.90 -14.24
C GLU A 93 9.03 19.92 -13.62
N ARG A 94 8.26 20.40 -12.64
CA ARG A 94 7.00 19.80 -12.19
C ARG A 94 6.07 19.70 -13.40
N HIS A 95 6.26 18.70 -14.25
CA HIS A 95 5.29 18.33 -15.27
C HIS A 95 4.16 17.58 -14.57
N GLU A 96 3.36 18.32 -13.82
CA GLU A 96 2.03 17.86 -13.44
C GLU A 96 1.19 17.86 -14.73
N ASN A 97 0.57 16.73 -15.05
CA ASN A 97 -0.20 16.57 -16.27
C ASN A 97 -1.64 17.05 -16.03
N PHE A 98 -1.78 18.35 -15.73
CA PHE A 98 -3.06 18.96 -15.37
C PHE A 98 -4.14 18.74 -16.44
N ASP A 99 -3.78 18.82 -17.72
CA ASP A 99 -4.68 18.58 -18.84
C ASP A 99 -5.28 17.16 -18.85
N SER A 100 -4.61 16.20 -18.21
CA SER A 100 -5.04 14.79 -18.14
C SER A 100 -5.43 14.34 -16.73
N VAL A 101 -5.58 15.26 -15.77
CA VAL A 101 -5.80 14.91 -14.35
C VAL A 101 -7.08 14.09 -14.13
N GLU A 102 -8.12 14.35 -14.92
CA GLU A 102 -9.40 13.61 -14.88
C GLU A 102 -9.37 12.31 -15.71
N ASN A 103 -8.33 12.08 -16.51
CA ASN A 103 -8.22 10.89 -17.37
C ASN A 103 -7.89 9.63 -16.53
N VAL A 104 -8.92 8.88 -16.15
CA VAL A 104 -8.76 7.60 -15.43
C VAL A 104 -8.00 6.54 -16.25
N ASP A 105 -7.92 6.68 -17.57
CA ASP A 105 -7.18 5.76 -18.45
C ASP A 105 -5.77 6.28 -18.80
N PHE A 106 -5.28 7.32 -18.10
CA PHE A 106 -3.93 7.84 -18.25
C PHE A 106 -2.85 6.74 -18.23
N ILE A 107 -1.96 6.77 -19.23
CA ILE A 107 -0.87 5.80 -19.33
C ILE A 107 0.30 6.28 -18.47
N CYS A 108 0.56 5.60 -17.36
CA CYS A 108 1.69 5.89 -16.49
C CYS A 108 3.02 5.90 -17.26
N LYS A 109 3.89 6.84 -16.90
CA LYS A 109 5.21 7.00 -17.50
C LYS A 109 6.29 6.62 -16.49
N LYS A 110 7.34 5.96 -16.96
CA LYS A 110 8.57 5.76 -16.17
C LYS A 110 9.69 6.70 -16.62
N LYS A 111 10.47 7.17 -15.66
CA LYS A 111 11.72 7.90 -15.88
C LYS A 111 12.85 7.20 -15.15
N ARG A 112 13.96 6.93 -15.85
CA ARG A 112 15.18 6.38 -15.24
C ARG A 112 16.02 7.54 -14.69
N LEU A 113 16.44 7.45 -13.43
CA LEU A 113 17.27 8.45 -12.77
C LEU A 113 18.77 8.10 -12.90
N LYS A 114 19.64 9.08 -12.60
CA LYS A 114 21.11 8.94 -12.68
C LYS A 114 21.67 7.83 -11.79
N ASP A 115 21.01 7.57 -10.65
CA ASP A 115 21.37 6.49 -9.71
C ASP A 115 20.91 5.10 -10.20
N GLY A 116 20.31 5.00 -11.39
CA GLY A 116 19.79 3.78 -11.98
C GLY A 116 18.39 3.39 -11.50
N SER A 117 17.81 4.11 -10.53
CA SER A 117 16.44 3.90 -10.08
C SER A 117 15.41 4.38 -11.10
N TYR A 118 14.15 4.04 -10.88
CA TYR A 118 13.02 4.49 -11.70
C TYR A 118 12.03 5.26 -10.87
N THR A 119 11.51 6.37 -11.40
CA THR A 119 10.27 6.96 -10.94
C THR A 119 9.14 6.61 -11.90
N ILE A 120 7.95 6.39 -11.38
CA ILE A 120 6.73 6.10 -12.14
C ILE A 120 5.68 7.11 -11.72
N THR A 121 5.14 7.83 -12.70
CA THR A 121 4.11 8.85 -12.49
C THR A 121 2.83 8.45 -13.21
N GLY A 122 1.70 8.63 -12.51
CA GLY A 122 0.37 8.57 -13.09
C GLY A 122 -0.18 9.98 -13.34
N ARG A 123 -1.51 10.06 -13.38
CA ARG A 123 -2.22 11.32 -13.66
C ARG A 123 -2.08 12.36 -12.53
N GLY A 124 -1.71 11.92 -11.32
CA GLY A 124 -1.47 12.80 -10.17
C GLY A 124 -0.07 13.43 -10.15
N GLY A 125 0.79 13.11 -11.13
CA GLY A 125 2.10 13.73 -11.26
C GLY A 125 3.10 13.28 -10.18
N GLN A 126 4.05 14.17 -9.85
CA GLN A 126 5.22 13.83 -9.04
C GLN A 126 4.90 13.56 -7.56
N LEU A 127 3.89 14.23 -7.00
CA LEU A 127 3.54 14.04 -5.60
C LEU A 127 2.96 12.65 -5.31
N ASN A 128 2.40 11.99 -6.33
CA ASN A 128 1.92 10.62 -6.25
C ASN A 128 2.91 9.60 -6.83
N ALA A 129 4.16 9.99 -7.14
CA ALA A 129 5.12 9.13 -7.83
C ALA A 129 5.59 7.94 -6.99
N ILE A 130 5.80 6.80 -7.65
CA ILE A 130 6.42 5.61 -7.06
C ILE A 130 7.88 5.58 -7.49
N LYS A 131 8.80 5.29 -6.56
CA LYS A 131 10.22 5.10 -6.89
C LYS A 131 10.62 3.64 -6.68
N VAL A 132 11.14 2.99 -7.72
CA VAL A 132 11.70 1.62 -7.65
C VAL A 132 13.22 1.72 -7.68
N ARG A 133 13.89 1.22 -6.65
CA ARG A 133 15.34 1.34 -6.50
C ARG A 133 15.98 0.08 -5.94
N GLN A 134 17.27 -0.06 -6.15
CA GLN A 134 18.08 -1.03 -5.43
C GLN A 134 18.20 -0.63 -3.94
N PRO A 135 18.34 -1.60 -3.02
CA PRO A 135 18.68 -1.30 -1.64
C PRO A 135 20.04 -0.60 -1.54
N THR A 136 20.14 0.38 -0.65
CA THR A 136 21.40 1.07 -0.35
C THR A 136 22.35 0.15 0.42
N SER A 137 23.65 0.46 0.42
CA SER A 137 24.64 -0.31 1.20
C SER A 137 24.31 -0.35 2.70
N GLN A 138 23.71 0.71 3.24
CA GLN A 138 23.27 0.75 4.64
C GLN A 138 22.06 -0.17 4.88
N GLU A 139 21.08 -0.18 3.97
CA GLU A 139 19.91 -1.04 4.09
C GLU A 139 20.30 -2.54 4.05
N LYS A 140 21.36 -2.90 3.30
CA LYS A 140 21.85 -4.28 3.19
C LYS A 140 22.44 -4.84 4.49
N ASN A 141 22.83 -3.99 5.44
CA ASN A 141 23.24 -4.43 6.76
C ASN A 141 22.00 -4.81 7.58
N LEU A 142 21.81 -6.11 7.82
CA LEU A 142 20.69 -6.63 8.59
C LEU A 142 21.07 -6.84 10.06
N GLU A 143 20.40 -6.12 10.94
CA GLU A 143 20.59 -6.16 12.40
C GLU A 143 19.47 -6.94 13.09
N GLY A 144 19.68 -7.31 14.36
CA GLY A 144 18.69 -7.99 15.20
C GLY A 144 17.41 -7.18 15.53
N ASN A 145 17.26 -5.96 15.00
CA ASN A 145 16.07 -5.12 15.08
C ASN A 145 15.32 -5.00 13.74
N THR A 146 15.67 -5.83 12.75
CA THR A 146 15.07 -5.80 11.40
C THR A 146 13.57 -6.08 11.45
N THR A 147 12.78 -5.20 10.84
CA THR A 147 11.32 -5.38 10.63
C THR A 147 11.03 -6.04 9.28
N ILE A 148 9.90 -6.73 9.19
CA ILE A 148 9.50 -7.55 8.03
C ILE A 148 8.09 -7.22 7.53
N ALA A 149 7.30 -6.48 8.30
CA ALA A 149 5.96 -6.03 7.94
C ALA A 149 5.91 -4.50 7.77
N GLU A 150 5.28 -4.04 6.70
CA GLU A 150 5.08 -2.62 6.39
C GLU A 150 3.62 -2.32 6.04
N VAL A 151 3.15 -1.11 6.36
CA VAL A 151 1.80 -0.63 6.02
C VAL A 151 1.88 0.41 4.91
N LEU A 152 0.98 0.28 3.94
CA LEU A 152 0.83 1.19 2.80
C LEU A 152 -0.61 1.71 2.74
N PRO A 153 -0.83 2.94 3.23
CA PRO A 153 -2.08 3.65 3.04
C PRO A 153 -2.31 3.99 1.57
N MET A 154 -3.53 3.80 1.09
CA MET A 154 -3.98 4.31 -0.22
C MET A 154 -3.97 5.86 -0.28
N ASP A 155 -4.00 6.52 0.88
CA ASP A 155 -4.17 7.96 1.00
C ASP A 155 -3.05 8.76 0.33
N GLY A 156 -1.84 8.20 0.18
CA GLY A 156 -0.75 8.86 -0.56
C GLY A 156 -1.01 9.02 -2.06
N PHE A 157 -2.09 8.41 -2.57
CA PHE A 157 -2.53 8.54 -3.94
C PHE A 157 -3.74 9.48 -4.09
N HIS A 158 -4.13 10.24 -3.06
CA HIS A 158 -5.01 11.39 -3.30
C HIS A 158 -4.36 12.33 -4.30
N LEU A 159 -5.14 12.82 -5.26
CA LEU A 159 -4.70 13.93 -6.11
C LEU A 159 -4.42 15.15 -5.23
N SER A 160 -3.39 15.92 -5.62
CA SER A 160 -3.03 17.16 -4.94
C SER A 160 -4.16 18.20 -5.05
N ARG A 161 -4.20 19.18 -4.15
CA ARG A 161 -5.16 20.29 -4.25
C ARG A 161 -5.03 21.03 -5.58
N GLU A 162 -3.81 21.22 -6.04
CA GLU A 162 -3.51 21.84 -7.34
C GLU A 162 -4.06 20.99 -8.49
N CYS A 163 -3.92 19.66 -8.44
CA CYS A 163 -4.58 18.76 -9.37
C CYS A 163 -6.11 18.93 -9.36
N LEU A 164 -6.74 19.07 -8.19
CA LEU A 164 -8.19 19.29 -8.07
C LEU A 164 -8.64 20.66 -8.62
N ASP A 165 -7.78 21.68 -8.55
CA ASP A 165 -8.05 23.01 -9.12
C ASP A 165 -8.14 22.99 -10.66
N HIS A 166 -7.59 21.95 -11.30
CA HIS A 166 -7.61 21.76 -12.75
C HIS A 166 -8.68 20.76 -13.23
N PHE A 167 -9.59 20.33 -12.37
CA PHE A 167 -10.76 19.56 -12.79
C PHE A 167 -11.72 20.44 -13.61
N SER A 168 -12.53 19.82 -14.46
CA SER A 168 -13.63 20.48 -15.16
C SER A 168 -14.62 21.19 -14.22
N ASP A 169 -14.83 20.63 -13.02
CA ASP A 169 -15.52 21.28 -11.89
C ASP A 169 -14.66 21.19 -10.61
N PRO A 170 -13.81 22.20 -10.34
CA PRO A 170 -12.95 22.23 -9.17
C PRO A 170 -13.73 22.24 -7.85
N GLN A 171 -14.90 22.90 -7.81
CA GLN A 171 -15.70 22.98 -6.58
C GLN A 171 -16.22 21.60 -6.19
N TRP A 172 -16.71 20.83 -7.17
CA TRP A 172 -17.09 19.44 -6.97
C TRP A 172 -15.88 18.60 -6.55
N ALA A 173 -14.73 18.76 -7.19
CA ALA A 173 -13.52 17.98 -6.92
C ALA A 173 -13.04 18.15 -5.46
N HIS A 174 -13.01 19.39 -4.95
CA HIS A 174 -12.70 19.68 -3.55
C HIS A 174 -13.79 19.18 -2.59
N LEU A 175 -15.08 19.33 -2.94
CA LEU A 175 -16.19 18.86 -2.11
C LEU A 175 -16.21 17.33 -1.98
N ARG A 176 -15.89 16.62 -3.07
CA ARG A 176 -15.92 15.16 -3.19
C ARG A 176 -14.54 14.52 -3.04
N ARG A 177 -13.55 15.25 -2.51
CA ARG A 177 -12.23 14.69 -2.20
C ARG A 177 -12.37 13.48 -1.28
N GLY A 178 -11.73 12.38 -1.66
CA GLY A 178 -11.91 11.06 -1.06
C GLY A 178 -12.83 10.13 -1.86
N SER A 179 -13.51 10.63 -2.91
CA SER A 179 -14.17 9.80 -3.92
C SER A 179 -13.15 9.12 -4.85
N SER A 180 -13.51 8.01 -5.51
CA SER A 180 -12.60 7.23 -6.37
C SER A 180 -11.87 8.09 -7.42
N LEU A 181 -12.59 9.02 -8.04
CA LEU A 181 -12.09 9.91 -9.08
C LEU A 181 -11.03 10.89 -8.58
N THR A 182 -10.98 11.17 -7.27
CA THR A 182 -10.01 12.10 -6.66
C THR A 182 -8.70 11.42 -6.21
N PHE A 183 -8.45 10.20 -6.69
CA PHE A 183 -7.19 9.46 -6.47
C PHE A 183 -6.46 9.20 -7.80
N ASP A 184 -5.13 9.12 -7.77
CA ASP A 184 -4.31 8.56 -8.85
C ASP A 184 -4.41 7.02 -8.85
N SER A 185 -5.53 6.51 -9.34
CA SER A 185 -5.80 5.07 -9.45
C SER A 185 -4.85 4.37 -10.44
N ASN A 186 -4.33 5.12 -11.41
CA ASN A 186 -3.40 4.66 -12.44
C ASN A 186 -2.08 4.25 -11.78
N ASN A 187 -1.51 5.14 -10.97
CA ASN A 187 -0.24 4.86 -10.31
C ASN A 187 -0.40 3.85 -9.17
N PHE A 188 -1.52 3.90 -8.42
CA PHE A 188 -1.80 2.87 -7.41
C PHE A 188 -1.88 1.46 -8.04
N LEU A 189 -2.51 1.33 -9.22
CA LEU A 189 -2.53 0.07 -9.95
C LEU A 189 -1.11 -0.40 -10.33
N LYS A 190 -0.23 0.51 -10.76
CA LYS A 190 1.17 0.19 -11.03
C LYS A 190 1.93 -0.25 -9.77
N LEU A 191 1.65 0.34 -8.61
CA LEU A 191 2.18 -0.15 -7.34
C LEU A 191 1.77 -1.61 -7.10
N CYS A 192 0.49 -1.94 -7.29
CA CYS A 192 0.00 -3.31 -7.12
C CYS A 192 0.64 -4.29 -8.12
N GLU A 193 0.83 -3.90 -9.39
CA GLU A 193 1.53 -4.72 -10.38
C GLU A 193 2.99 -4.99 -9.97
N ILE A 194 3.71 -3.97 -9.50
CA ILE A 194 5.09 -4.12 -9.03
C ILE A 194 5.13 -5.01 -7.80
N MET A 195 4.21 -4.82 -6.85
CA MET A 195 4.15 -5.66 -5.65
C MET A 195 3.83 -7.11 -5.99
N ALA A 196 2.89 -7.38 -6.91
CA ALA A 196 2.58 -8.72 -7.41
C ALA A 196 3.75 -9.37 -8.18
N LYS A 197 4.61 -8.58 -8.84
CA LYS A 197 5.86 -9.09 -9.42
C LYS A 197 6.87 -9.43 -8.34
N THR A 198 7.07 -8.54 -7.36
CA THR A 198 8.03 -8.80 -6.26
C THR A 198 7.61 -9.94 -5.34
N SER A 199 6.31 -10.19 -5.16
CA SER A 199 5.83 -11.32 -4.35
C SER A 199 6.15 -12.67 -4.99
N ARG A 200 6.32 -12.74 -6.32
CA ARG A 200 6.62 -13.97 -7.08
C ARG A 200 8.12 -14.28 -7.21
N ILE A 201 8.98 -13.49 -6.56
CA ILE A 201 10.41 -13.82 -6.50
C ILE A 201 10.56 -15.09 -5.68
N PHE A 202 11.34 -16.04 -6.18
CA PHE A 202 11.58 -17.31 -5.50
C PHE A 202 12.61 -17.10 -4.36
N PRO A 203 12.26 -17.39 -3.10
CA PRO A 203 13.19 -17.27 -1.99
C PRO A 203 14.16 -18.47 -1.96
N SER A 204 15.45 -18.20 -1.78
CA SER A 204 16.45 -19.26 -1.56
C SER A 204 16.42 -19.71 -0.10
N ILE A 205 15.67 -20.78 0.19
CA ILE A 205 15.57 -21.39 1.52
C ILE A 205 16.55 -22.56 1.61
N GLY A 206 17.50 -22.47 2.55
CA GLY A 206 18.56 -23.48 2.71
C GLY A 206 18.21 -24.67 3.62
N TYR A 207 17.09 -24.62 4.35
CA TYR A 207 16.68 -25.66 5.30
C TYR A 207 15.15 -25.77 5.32
N ASP A 208 14.63 -27.00 5.39
CA ASP A 208 13.19 -27.31 5.42
C ASP A 208 12.96 -28.60 6.21
N GLY A 209 13.20 -28.54 7.52
CA GLY A 209 12.87 -29.64 8.44
C GLY A 209 11.46 -29.51 9.02
N ASP A 210 11.04 -30.49 9.82
CA ASP A 210 9.67 -30.58 10.36
C ASP A 210 9.27 -29.36 11.22
N ASP A 211 10.22 -28.78 11.96
CA ASP A 211 9.99 -27.59 12.81
C ASP A 211 10.11 -26.26 12.05
N PHE A 212 10.24 -26.28 10.72
CA PHE A 212 10.48 -25.07 9.93
C PHE A 212 9.29 -24.11 9.96
N THR A 213 9.54 -22.89 10.43
CA THR A 213 8.55 -21.83 10.60
C THR A 213 8.59 -20.79 9.48
N ALA A 214 7.60 -19.89 9.47
CA ALA A 214 7.62 -18.70 8.62
C ALA A 214 8.86 -17.84 8.87
N PHE A 215 9.29 -17.72 10.13
CA PHE A 215 10.41 -16.86 10.49
C PHE A 215 11.77 -17.47 10.13
N ASP A 216 11.89 -18.80 10.11
CA ASP A 216 13.05 -19.50 9.54
C ASP A 216 13.18 -19.22 8.04
N ALA A 217 12.06 -19.31 7.31
CA ALA A 217 12.02 -18.95 5.89
C ALA A 217 12.49 -17.52 5.67
N ILE A 218 11.93 -16.56 6.41
CA ILE A 218 12.27 -15.14 6.25
C ILE A 218 13.75 -14.90 6.55
N SER A 219 14.23 -15.39 7.70
CA SER A 219 15.58 -15.12 8.21
C SER A 219 16.69 -15.78 7.39
N SER A 220 16.38 -16.81 6.61
CA SER A 220 17.34 -17.51 5.75
C SER A 220 17.35 -17.04 4.30
N SER A 221 16.36 -16.24 3.88
CA SER A 221 16.13 -15.95 2.45
C SER A 221 16.05 -14.46 2.10
N PHE A 222 16.63 -13.56 2.90
CA PHE A 222 16.76 -12.16 2.48
C PHE A 222 17.63 -12.03 1.23
N ASP A 223 17.12 -11.36 0.20
CA ASP A 223 17.81 -11.16 -1.07
C ASP A 223 17.93 -9.66 -1.37
N CYS A 224 19.17 -9.14 -1.36
CA CYS A 224 19.45 -7.72 -1.56
C CYS A 224 19.33 -7.25 -3.01
N SER A 225 18.98 -8.14 -3.94
CA SER A 225 18.61 -7.79 -5.31
C SER A 225 17.11 -7.52 -5.49
N VAL A 226 16.29 -7.91 -4.51
CA VAL A 226 14.89 -7.50 -4.46
C VAL A 226 14.83 -5.98 -4.33
N PRO A 227 14.02 -5.26 -5.13
CA PRO A 227 13.95 -3.81 -5.05
C PRO A 227 13.30 -3.33 -3.75
N SER A 228 13.76 -2.18 -3.29
CA SER A 228 12.99 -1.31 -2.41
C SER A 228 12.08 -0.42 -3.25
N VAL A 229 10.86 -0.17 -2.77
CA VAL A 229 9.87 0.67 -3.46
C VAL A 229 9.41 1.78 -2.53
N GLU A 230 9.65 3.03 -2.92
CA GLU A 230 9.16 4.21 -2.21
C GLU A 230 7.80 4.61 -2.77
N VAL A 231 6.89 4.94 -1.86
CA VAL A 231 5.47 5.17 -2.12
C VAL A 231 5.08 6.49 -1.45
N PRO A 232 4.24 7.33 -2.09
CA PRO A 232 3.78 8.55 -1.47
C PRO A 232 2.92 8.25 -0.25
N GLY A 233 2.91 9.17 0.71
CA GLY A 233 1.96 9.19 1.82
C GLY A 233 1.13 10.46 1.78
N PHE A 234 0.37 10.74 2.85
CA PHE A 234 -0.53 11.89 2.88
C PHE A 234 -0.34 12.72 4.15
N ASP A 235 0.06 13.98 3.97
CA ASP A 235 0.18 14.93 5.07
C ASP A 235 -1.18 15.57 5.36
N HIS A 236 -1.73 15.26 6.54
CA HIS A 236 -3.04 15.74 6.97
C HIS A 236 -3.06 17.25 7.31
N SER A 237 -1.90 17.82 7.63
CA SER A 237 -1.74 19.24 7.94
C SER A 237 -1.71 20.05 6.64
N LEU A 238 -0.89 19.62 5.68
CA LEU A 238 -0.83 20.23 4.34
C LEU A 238 -2.08 19.91 3.52
N LYS A 239 -2.76 18.81 3.85
CA LYS A 239 -3.86 18.22 3.07
C LYS A 239 -3.42 17.88 1.65
N ASP A 240 -2.22 17.34 1.49
CA ASP A 240 -1.68 16.93 0.20
C ASP A 240 -0.78 15.70 0.31
N PRO A 241 -0.65 14.93 -0.78
CA PRO A 241 0.29 13.82 -0.84
C PRO A 241 1.73 14.30 -0.67
N GLN A 242 2.56 13.45 -0.06
CA GLN A 242 4.00 13.69 0.10
C GLN A 242 4.77 12.55 -0.59
N PRO A 243 5.70 12.86 -1.51
CA PRO A 243 6.45 11.84 -2.22
C PRO A 243 7.35 11.03 -1.26
N SER A 244 7.55 9.75 -1.56
CA SER A 244 8.48 8.85 -0.85
C SER A 244 8.32 8.79 0.68
N GLN A 245 7.12 9.04 1.22
CA GLN A 245 6.86 8.98 2.67
C GLN A 245 6.92 7.55 3.23
N HIS A 246 6.61 6.54 2.41
CA HIS A 246 6.65 5.12 2.79
C HIS A 246 7.71 4.39 1.96
N THR A 247 8.36 3.38 2.54
CA THR A 247 9.31 2.51 1.83
C THR A 247 8.99 1.05 2.10
N ILE A 248 8.67 0.31 1.04
CA ILE A 248 8.63 -1.15 1.06
C ILE A 248 10.06 -1.62 0.85
N SER A 249 10.73 -1.98 1.94
CA SER A 249 12.11 -2.46 1.89
C SER A 249 12.19 -3.80 1.16
N PHE A 250 13.36 -4.13 0.60
CA PHE A 250 13.68 -5.51 0.20
C PHE A 250 13.53 -6.51 1.36
N LYS A 251 13.60 -6.03 2.62
CA LYS A 251 13.36 -6.83 3.83
C LYS A 251 11.88 -7.13 4.09
N SER A 252 10.97 -6.31 3.55
CA SER A 252 9.54 -6.46 3.80
C SER A 252 9.02 -7.74 3.13
N ARG A 253 8.54 -8.67 3.97
CA ARG A 253 7.95 -9.96 3.59
C ARG A 253 6.43 -9.95 3.69
N ILE A 254 5.86 -9.12 4.56
CA ILE A 254 4.42 -8.87 4.66
C ILE A 254 4.17 -7.42 4.29
N VAL A 255 3.36 -7.17 3.26
CA VAL A 255 3.02 -5.80 2.83
C VAL A 255 1.52 -5.60 3.02
N ILE A 256 1.15 -4.72 3.95
CA ILE A 256 -0.23 -4.49 4.38
C ILE A 256 -0.75 -3.22 3.70
N PHE A 257 -1.53 -3.38 2.65
CA PHE A 257 -2.28 -2.30 2.03
C PHE A 257 -3.54 -1.99 2.82
N GLU A 258 -3.84 -0.71 3.02
CA GLU A 258 -5.11 -0.28 3.61
C GLU A 258 -5.76 0.83 2.80
N GLY A 259 -7.07 0.74 2.60
CA GLY A 259 -7.77 1.65 1.71
C GLY A 259 -9.25 1.34 1.55
N LEU A 260 -9.99 2.30 1.00
CA LEU A 260 -11.42 2.16 0.75
C LEU A 260 -11.72 1.45 -0.57
N TYR A 261 -10.93 1.72 -1.61
CA TYR A 261 -11.22 1.29 -2.99
C TYR A 261 -10.47 0.03 -3.42
N LEU A 262 -9.76 -0.65 -2.53
CA LEU A 262 -8.88 -1.77 -2.88
C LEU A 262 -9.61 -3.03 -3.37
N LEU A 263 -10.92 -3.12 -3.13
CA LEU A 263 -11.83 -4.15 -3.67
C LEU A 263 -12.94 -3.50 -4.53
N TYR A 264 -12.77 -2.26 -4.98
CA TYR A 264 -13.78 -1.55 -5.77
C TYR A 264 -13.84 -2.11 -7.20
N ASN A 265 -15.04 -2.28 -7.74
CA ASN A 265 -15.27 -2.98 -9.01
C ASN A 265 -15.37 -2.06 -10.25
N LYS A 266 -15.01 -0.77 -10.13
CA LYS A 266 -14.96 0.16 -11.26
C LYS A 266 -13.55 0.70 -11.51
N GLU A 267 -13.39 1.34 -12.68
CA GLU A 267 -12.17 2.04 -13.08
C GLU A 267 -10.92 1.13 -12.97
N ASN A 268 -9.74 1.71 -12.69
CA ASN A 268 -8.51 0.95 -12.47
C ASN A 268 -8.54 0.10 -11.20
N TRP A 269 -9.34 0.46 -10.20
CA TRP A 269 -9.47 -0.29 -8.96
C TRP A 269 -9.95 -1.73 -9.19
N SER A 270 -10.84 -1.91 -10.16
CA SER A 270 -11.38 -3.22 -10.56
C SER A 270 -10.31 -4.24 -10.96
N LYS A 271 -9.14 -3.77 -11.42
CA LYS A 271 -8.04 -4.60 -11.91
C LYS A 271 -7.17 -5.14 -10.76
N ILE A 272 -7.16 -4.48 -9.60
CA ILE A 272 -6.27 -4.80 -8.47
C ILE A 272 -6.47 -6.23 -8.00
N TYR A 273 -7.72 -6.63 -7.75
CA TYR A 273 -8.04 -7.95 -7.22
C TYR A 273 -7.47 -9.06 -8.10
N ASN A 274 -7.69 -9.00 -9.42
CA ASN A 274 -7.19 -10.02 -10.35
C ASN A 274 -5.66 -10.05 -10.44
N ILE A 275 -5.02 -8.88 -10.51
CA ILE A 275 -3.54 -8.79 -10.58
C ILE A 275 -2.89 -9.40 -9.33
N VAL A 276 -3.42 -9.06 -8.16
CA VAL A 276 -2.92 -9.54 -6.87
C VAL A 276 -3.25 -11.02 -6.69
N SER A 277 -4.46 -11.46 -7.02
CA SER A 277 -4.86 -12.86 -6.94
C SER A 277 -3.98 -13.79 -7.77
N ASN A 278 -3.60 -13.35 -8.98
CA ASN A 278 -2.70 -14.09 -9.88
C ASN A 278 -1.26 -14.22 -9.35
N SER A 279 -0.89 -13.53 -8.28
CA SER A 279 0.41 -13.70 -7.63
C SER A 279 0.48 -14.92 -6.71
N ASN A 280 -0.68 -15.53 -6.39
CA ASN A 280 -0.86 -16.60 -5.39
C ASN A 280 -0.41 -16.25 -3.96
N ALA A 281 0.01 -15.01 -3.71
CA ALA A 281 0.56 -14.56 -2.43
C ALA A 281 -0.22 -13.37 -1.87
N LYS A 282 -1.48 -13.62 -1.50
CA LYS A 282 -2.44 -12.57 -1.15
C LYS A 282 -3.39 -12.97 -0.04
N LEU A 283 -3.81 -11.98 0.74
CA LEU A 283 -4.95 -12.05 1.66
C LEU A 283 -5.80 -10.79 1.52
N PHE A 284 -7.12 -10.95 1.42
CA PHE A 284 -8.07 -9.84 1.40
C PHE A 284 -8.98 -9.89 2.62
N TYR A 285 -9.00 -8.82 3.39
CA TYR A 285 -9.89 -8.60 4.51
C TYR A 285 -10.82 -7.43 4.23
N LYS A 286 -12.14 -7.67 4.23
CA LYS A 286 -13.15 -6.61 4.15
C LYS A 286 -13.75 -6.37 5.54
N ILE A 287 -13.58 -5.16 6.05
CA ILE A 287 -14.10 -4.75 7.35
C ILE A 287 -15.57 -4.36 7.21
N LEU A 288 -16.41 -5.05 7.98
CA LEU A 288 -17.82 -4.72 8.18
C LEU A 288 -17.96 -3.89 9.46
N ALA A 289 -18.59 -2.73 9.35
CA ALA A 289 -19.00 -1.88 10.48
C ALA A 289 -20.35 -1.24 10.14
N CYS A 290 -21.23 -1.07 11.13
CA CYS A 290 -22.53 -0.46 10.87
C CYS A 290 -22.41 1.05 10.62
N GLU A 291 -23.33 1.61 9.82
CA GLU A 291 -23.31 3.04 9.46
C GLU A 291 -23.31 3.94 10.71
N ASP A 292 -24.10 3.61 11.75
CA ASP A 292 -24.18 4.41 12.98
C ASP A 292 -22.85 4.51 13.74
N GLN A 293 -22.11 3.40 13.82
CA GLN A 293 -20.79 3.38 14.46
C GLN A 293 -19.75 4.12 13.63
N ILE A 294 -19.80 3.94 12.30
CA ILE A 294 -18.94 4.68 11.38
C ILE A 294 -19.19 6.19 11.53
N GLU A 295 -20.45 6.62 11.49
CA GLU A 295 -20.85 8.02 11.65
C GLU A 295 -20.33 8.57 12.98
N SER A 296 -20.53 7.85 14.08
CA SER A 296 -20.04 8.24 15.40
C SER A 296 -18.51 8.40 15.44
N ARG A 297 -17.77 7.45 14.85
CA ARG A 297 -16.30 7.47 14.82
C ARG A 297 -15.78 8.64 13.97
N VAL A 298 -16.36 8.87 12.79
CA VAL A 298 -15.92 9.95 11.90
C VAL A 298 -16.31 11.33 12.44
N ALA A 299 -17.52 11.49 13.00
CA ALA A 299 -17.93 12.75 13.63
C ALA A 299 -17.00 13.14 14.79
N LYS A 300 -16.62 12.19 15.65
CA LYS A 300 -15.61 12.41 16.71
C LYS A 300 -14.25 12.79 16.14
N ARG A 301 -13.84 12.20 15.01
CA ARG A 301 -12.59 12.56 14.31
C ARG A 301 -12.63 14.00 13.78
N HIS A 302 -13.74 14.40 13.15
CA HIS A 302 -13.91 15.78 12.66
C HIS A 302 -13.83 16.80 13.80
N LEU A 303 -14.48 16.53 14.94
CA LEU A 303 -14.41 17.41 16.10
C LEU A 303 -12.99 17.47 16.68
N LYS A 304 -12.34 16.32 16.88
CA LYS A 304 -10.97 16.27 17.42
C LYS A 304 -9.94 16.97 16.52
N ALA A 305 -10.13 16.92 15.20
CA ALA A 305 -9.28 17.59 14.23
C ALA A 305 -9.57 19.10 14.09
N GLY A 306 -10.53 19.65 14.85
CA GLY A 306 -10.91 21.06 14.75
C GLY A 306 -11.62 21.43 13.45
N LEU A 307 -12.16 20.44 12.73
CA LEU A 307 -12.81 20.66 11.43
C LEU A 307 -14.27 21.10 11.54
N VAL A 308 -14.87 20.98 12.72
CA VAL A 308 -16.27 21.30 13.05
C VAL A 308 -16.37 21.78 14.50
N ALA A 309 -17.41 22.56 14.83
CA ALA A 309 -17.63 23.10 16.17
C ALA A 309 -18.40 22.14 17.10
N SER A 310 -19.21 21.25 16.53
CA SER A 310 -20.03 20.30 17.28
C SER A 310 -19.96 18.88 16.71
N ILE A 311 -20.39 17.89 17.51
CA ILE A 311 -20.55 16.52 17.01
C ILE A 311 -21.59 16.43 15.90
N GLU A 312 -22.68 17.21 15.96
CA GLU A 312 -23.73 17.15 14.95
C GLU A 312 -23.25 17.72 13.60
N ASP A 313 -22.51 18.83 13.61
CA ASP A 313 -21.83 19.33 12.41
C ASP A 313 -20.86 18.28 11.83
N GLY A 314 -20.22 17.50 12.71
CA GLY A 314 -19.35 16.38 12.34
C GLY A 314 -20.09 15.26 11.60
N LYS A 315 -21.31 14.93 12.03
CA LYS A 315 -22.18 13.96 11.36
C LYS A 315 -22.68 14.49 10.02
N ASP A 316 -23.12 15.75 9.97
CA ASP A 316 -23.58 16.36 8.73
C ASP A 316 -22.48 16.44 7.67
N LYS A 317 -21.24 16.75 8.09
CA LYS A 317 -20.07 16.66 7.21
C LYS A 317 -19.82 15.24 6.71
N PHE A 318 -19.93 14.24 7.59
CA PHE A 318 -19.79 12.82 7.24
C PHE A 318 -20.86 12.39 6.20
N ARG A 319 -22.13 12.75 6.41
CA ARG A 319 -23.25 12.43 5.51
C ARG A 319 -23.07 12.99 4.10
N LYS A 320 -22.47 14.19 3.99
CA LYS A 320 -22.22 14.87 2.70
C LYS A 320 -21.08 14.29 1.89
N ASN A 321 -20.11 13.59 2.52
CA ASN A 321 -18.96 13.06 1.80
C ASN A 321 -18.66 11.59 2.10
N ASP A 322 -18.13 11.30 3.29
CA ASP A 322 -17.67 9.96 3.68
C ASP A 322 -18.76 8.89 3.55
N LEU A 323 -20.01 9.21 3.90
CA LEU A 323 -21.15 8.27 3.79
C LEU A 323 -21.45 7.91 2.34
N LEU A 324 -21.37 8.90 1.43
CA LEU A 324 -21.58 8.65 0.00
C LEU A 324 -20.50 7.72 -0.55
N ASN A 325 -19.24 7.90 -0.13
CA ASN A 325 -18.14 7.02 -0.52
C ASN A 325 -18.31 5.61 0.07
N ALA A 326 -18.72 5.51 1.34
CA ALA A 326 -18.99 4.24 2.00
C ALA A 326 -20.09 3.43 1.29
N ARG A 327 -21.21 4.08 0.97
CA ARG A 327 -22.33 3.45 0.25
C ARG A 327 -21.97 3.09 -1.18
N ASP A 328 -21.21 3.94 -1.87
CA ASP A 328 -20.75 3.64 -3.23
C ASP A 328 -19.81 2.44 -3.26
N VAL A 329 -18.87 2.33 -2.32
CA VAL A 329 -17.97 1.16 -2.20
C VAL A 329 -18.75 -0.09 -1.84
N GLU A 330 -19.71 -0.02 -0.92
CA GLU A 330 -20.51 -1.19 -0.55
C GLU A 330 -21.30 -1.72 -1.75
N LYS A 331 -21.93 -0.82 -2.52
CA LYS A 331 -22.67 -1.17 -3.74
C LYS A 331 -21.77 -1.74 -4.84
N ASN A 332 -20.52 -1.28 -4.92
CA ASN A 332 -19.61 -1.54 -6.03
C ASN A 332 -18.32 -2.23 -5.55
N SER A 333 -18.43 -3.16 -4.60
CA SER A 333 -17.33 -4.02 -4.17
C SER A 333 -17.30 -5.31 -4.98
N ILE A 334 -16.10 -5.83 -5.24
CA ILE A 334 -15.88 -7.19 -5.72
C ILE A 334 -16.37 -8.16 -4.65
N SER A 335 -17.08 -9.21 -5.09
CA SER A 335 -17.50 -10.33 -4.26
C SER A 335 -16.75 -11.59 -4.71
N SER A 336 -16.12 -12.27 -3.76
CA SER A 336 -15.40 -13.52 -3.97
C SER A 336 -15.29 -14.26 -2.63
N GLU A 337 -15.26 -15.59 -2.68
CA GLU A 337 -15.10 -16.45 -1.50
C GLU A 337 -13.72 -16.28 -0.84
N ASP A 338 -12.72 -15.81 -1.60
CA ASP A 338 -11.38 -15.51 -1.09
C ASP A 338 -11.31 -14.24 -0.23
N ILE A 339 -12.38 -13.44 -0.19
CA ILE A 339 -12.44 -12.21 0.59
C ILE A 339 -12.96 -12.53 2.00
N ARG A 340 -12.09 -12.39 2.99
CA ARG A 340 -12.39 -12.68 4.40
C ARG A 340 -13.11 -11.49 5.04
N LEU A 341 -14.24 -11.73 5.66
CA LEU A 341 -15.03 -10.68 6.32
C LEU A 341 -14.60 -10.55 7.78
N ILE A 342 -14.27 -9.33 8.21
CA ILE A 342 -13.94 -9.01 9.61
C ILE A 342 -14.96 -7.99 10.13
N ARG A 343 -15.65 -8.28 11.23
CA ARG A 343 -16.51 -7.30 11.90
C ARG A 343 -15.70 -6.44 12.88
N ASN A 344 -15.84 -5.12 12.80
CA ASN A 344 -15.21 -4.19 13.73
C ASN A 344 -16.22 -3.19 14.29
N ASP A 345 -17.24 -3.73 14.93
CA ASP A 345 -18.20 -3.01 15.76
C ASP A 345 -17.60 -2.54 17.10
#